data_AF-A0A840Y5P7-F1
#
_entry.id   AF-A0A840Y5P7-F1
#
_cell.length_a   1.000
_cell.length_b   1.000
_cell.length_c   1.000
_cell.angle_alpha   90.00
_cell.angle_beta   90.00
_cell.angle_gamma   90.00
#
_symmetry.space_group_name_H-M   'P 1'
#
loop_
_entity.id
_entity.type
_entity.pdbx_description
1 polymer ?
#
loop_
_entity_poly.entity_id
_entity_poly.type
_entity_poly.pdbx_seq_one_letter_code
_entity_poly.pdbx_strand_id
1 'polypeptide(L)'
;MPWDLHPALTEERLSACARLLARGRTDAVAMADPWAGDDAWSVGCRAYSFSRNRLRQAAEGGRYRWLGVLDHTHHFVFLIDGVPVRFFRGDAEEPSKRTLRQQGSEAQQLALALGDAVGADGLMCRLAVETGEGGEVTRVVFLALRGEEGQMECFWPVPLGNEDLFGVGGRNAGTGLPPPLAAALPRRGG
;
A
#
# COMPACT_ATOMS: atom_id res chain seq x y z
N MET A 1 5.24 -21.23 -2.62
CA MET A 1 4.17 -20.19 -2.57
C MET A 1 4.32 -19.38 -1.29
N PRO A 2 3.76 -18.16 -1.19
CA PRO A 2 3.93 -17.33 0.02
C PRO A 2 3.46 -18.00 1.32
N TRP A 3 2.35 -18.75 1.27
CA TRP A 3 1.81 -19.48 2.42
C TRP A 3 2.64 -20.71 2.85
N ASP A 4 3.57 -21.18 2.01
CA ASP A 4 4.54 -22.22 2.40
C ASP A 4 5.64 -21.63 3.29
N LEU A 5 5.88 -20.31 3.22
CA LEU A 5 6.82 -19.59 4.09
C LEU A 5 6.19 -19.28 5.45
N HIS A 6 4.95 -18.80 5.44
CA HIS A 6 4.18 -18.54 6.66
C HIS A 6 2.68 -18.59 6.36
N PRO A 7 1.86 -19.28 7.17
CA PRO A 7 0.42 -19.46 6.92
C PRO A 7 -0.37 -18.14 6.89
N ALA A 8 0.16 -17.07 7.48
CA ALA A 8 -0.43 -15.75 7.39
C ALA A 8 -0.37 -15.11 5.99
N LEU A 9 0.55 -15.54 5.13
CA LEU A 9 0.77 -14.96 3.80
C LEU A 9 -0.17 -15.58 2.76
N THR A 10 -1.45 -15.62 3.09
CA THR A 10 -2.50 -16.11 2.19
C THR A 10 -2.69 -15.16 1.00
N GLU A 11 -3.16 -15.70 -0.13
CA GLU A 11 -3.56 -14.90 -1.30
C GLU A 11 -4.51 -13.75 -0.93
N GLU A 12 -5.56 -14.02 -0.15
CA GLU A 12 -6.56 -12.99 0.25
C GLU A 12 -5.89 -11.77 0.90
N ARG A 13 -5.05 -12.02 1.90
CA ARG A 13 -4.37 -10.97 2.67
C ARG A 13 -3.35 -10.20 1.81
N LEU A 14 -2.59 -10.91 0.99
CA LEU A 14 -1.64 -10.28 0.06
C LEU A 14 -2.36 -9.43 -0.99
N SER A 15 -3.43 -9.94 -1.59
CA SER A 15 -4.26 -9.21 -2.56
C SER A 15 -4.95 -8.00 -1.93
N ALA A 16 -5.39 -8.09 -0.67
CA ALA A 16 -5.97 -6.93 0.03
C ALA A 16 -4.92 -5.81 0.22
N CYS A 17 -3.71 -6.16 0.66
CA CYS A 17 -2.60 -5.20 0.78
C CYS A 17 -2.20 -4.62 -0.57
N ALA A 18 -2.06 -5.46 -1.60
CA ALA A 18 -1.69 -5.05 -2.94
C ALA A 18 -2.73 -4.09 -3.56
N ARG A 19 -4.02 -4.31 -3.32
CA ARG A 19 -5.09 -3.37 -3.74
C ARG A 19 -4.97 -2.01 -3.05
N LEU A 20 -4.65 -1.98 -1.75
CA LEU A 20 -4.44 -0.71 -1.03
C LEU A 20 -3.25 0.06 -1.60
N LEU A 21 -2.15 -0.64 -1.92
CA LEU A 21 -0.98 -0.05 -2.56
C LEU A 21 -1.31 0.50 -3.94
N ALA A 22 -1.98 -0.31 -4.77
CA ALA A 22 -2.32 0.05 -6.13
C ALA A 22 -3.23 1.28 -6.15
N ARG A 23 -4.27 1.29 -5.30
CA ARG A 23 -5.18 2.44 -5.19
C ARG A 23 -4.47 3.71 -4.75
N GLY A 24 -3.55 3.63 -3.79
CA GLY A 24 -2.77 4.79 -3.36
C GLY A 24 -1.96 5.42 -4.49
N ARG A 25 -1.42 4.59 -5.37
CA ARG A 25 -0.74 5.06 -6.58
C ARG A 25 -1.70 5.63 -7.61
N THR A 26 -2.80 4.94 -7.90
CA THR A 26 -3.84 5.44 -8.84
C THR A 26 -4.32 6.83 -8.45
N ASP A 27 -4.61 7.07 -7.17
CA ASP A 27 -5.05 8.40 -6.72
C ASP A 27 -3.94 9.44 -6.85
N ALA A 28 -2.67 9.07 -6.60
CA ALA A 28 -1.55 10.00 -6.72
C ALA A 28 -1.31 10.43 -8.17
N VAL A 29 -1.41 9.49 -9.12
CA VAL A 29 -1.33 9.75 -10.56
C VAL A 29 -2.51 10.61 -11.01
N ALA A 30 -3.73 10.32 -10.56
CA ALA A 30 -4.92 11.10 -10.89
C ALA A 30 -4.87 12.56 -10.37
N MET A 31 -4.02 12.83 -9.39
CA MET A 31 -3.78 14.18 -8.84
C MET A 31 -2.56 14.88 -9.46
N ALA A 32 -1.83 14.23 -10.37
CA ALA A 32 -0.64 14.82 -10.98
C ALA A 32 -1.02 16.04 -11.83
N ASP A 33 -0.33 17.16 -11.64
CA ASP A 33 -0.46 18.37 -12.44
C ASP A 33 0.89 18.77 -13.05
N PRO A 34 1.18 18.33 -14.29
CA PRO A 34 2.42 18.69 -14.99
C PRO A 34 2.57 20.20 -15.20
N TRP A 35 1.48 20.96 -15.29
CA TRP A 35 1.54 22.42 -15.46
C TRP A 35 1.95 23.13 -14.16
N ALA A 36 1.61 22.54 -13.01
CA ALA A 36 2.11 22.98 -11.71
C ALA A 36 3.56 22.50 -11.42
N GLY A 37 4.15 21.70 -12.32
CA GLY A 37 5.51 21.17 -12.18
C GLY A 37 5.59 19.78 -11.56
N ASP A 38 4.47 19.03 -11.43
CA ASP A 38 4.57 17.63 -11.04
C ASP A 38 5.32 16.83 -12.12
N ASP A 39 6.28 16.05 -11.66
CA ASP A 39 7.13 15.15 -12.43
C ASP A 39 7.07 13.72 -11.87
N ALA A 40 7.81 12.80 -12.49
CA ALA A 40 7.83 11.40 -12.05
C ALA A 40 8.29 11.23 -10.59
N TRP A 41 9.16 12.13 -10.10
CA TRP A 41 9.68 12.11 -8.73
C TRP A 41 8.62 12.52 -7.71
N SER A 42 8.04 13.70 -7.88
CA SER A 42 6.99 14.25 -6.99
C SER A 42 5.74 13.36 -6.96
N VAL A 43 5.32 12.83 -8.12
CA VAL A 43 4.24 11.81 -8.20
C VAL A 43 4.64 10.54 -7.45
N GLY A 44 5.90 10.11 -7.53
CA GLY A 44 6.43 8.99 -6.77
C GLY A 44 6.36 9.20 -5.25
N CYS A 45 6.76 10.37 -4.76
CA CYS A 45 6.67 10.74 -3.34
C CYS A 45 5.21 10.76 -2.85
N ARG A 46 4.30 11.30 -3.68
CA ARG A 46 2.86 11.32 -3.39
C ARG A 46 2.27 9.91 -3.34
N ALA A 47 2.58 9.08 -4.34
CA ALA A 47 2.14 7.69 -4.41
C ALA A 47 2.58 6.90 -3.16
N TYR A 48 3.85 7.02 -2.76
CA TYR A 48 4.35 6.38 -1.55
C TYR A 48 3.57 6.83 -0.30
N SER A 49 3.36 8.14 -0.16
CA SER A 49 2.63 8.72 0.98
C SER A 49 1.16 8.25 1.03
N PHE A 50 0.50 8.18 -0.13
CA PHE A 50 -0.89 7.73 -0.26
C PHE A 50 -1.03 6.24 0.06
N SER A 51 -0.19 5.38 -0.54
CA SER A 51 -0.19 3.94 -0.28
C SER A 51 0.10 3.63 1.19
N ARG A 52 1.08 4.32 1.79
CA ARG A 52 1.37 4.24 3.23
C ARG A 52 0.15 4.61 4.08
N ASN A 53 -0.47 5.76 3.80
CA ASN A 53 -1.62 6.22 4.58
C ASN A 53 -2.82 5.27 4.43
N ARG A 54 -3.03 4.67 3.25
CA ARG A 54 -4.11 3.69 3.03
C ARG A 54 -3.92 2.43 3.85
N LEU A 55 -2.71 1.87 3.90
CA LEU A 55 -2.39 0.71 4.75
C LEU A 55 -2.59 1.05 6.22
N ARG A 56 -2.08 2.21 6.66
CA ARG A 56 -2.23 2.69 8.03
C ARG A 56 -3.69 2.83 8.44
N GLN A 57 -4.51 3.50 7.63
CA GLN A 57 -5.94 3.69 7.90
C GLN A 57 -6.70 2.36 7.91
N ALA A 58 -6.34 1.41 7.04
CA ALA A 58 -6.97 0.09 7.03
C ALA A 58 -6.63 -0.72 8.30
N ALA A 59 -5.42 -0.58 8.83
CA ALA A 59 -4.99 -1.19 10.09
C ALA A 59 -5.67 -0.52 11.30
N GLU A 60 -5.52 0.79 11.45
CA GLU A 60 -6.06 1.57 12.58
C GLU A 60 -7.60 1.55 12.64
N GLY A 61 -8.26 1.54 11.48
CA GLY A 61 -9.72 1.45 11.38
C GLY A 61 -10.28 0.05 11.62
N GLY A 62 -9.44 -0.96 11.85
CA GLY A 62 -9.89 -2.34 12.10
C GLY A 62 -10.57 -3.00 10.91
N ARG A 63 -10.41 -2.47 9.69
CA ARG A 63 -10.98 -3.04 8.46
C ARG A 63 -10.51 -4.48 8.24
N TYR A 64 -9.25 -4.74 8.60
CA TYR A 64 -8.65 -6.07 8.57
C TYR A 64 -8.04 -6.36 9.93
N ARG A 65 -8.61 -7.32 10.67
CA ARG A 65 -8.13 -7.67 12.02
C ARG A 65 -6.70 -8.22 12.04
N TRP A 66 -6.23 -8.75 10.91
CA TRP A 66 -4.89 -9.28 10.72
C TRP A 66 -3.86 -8.23 10.27
N LEU A 67 -4.29 -7.02 9.90
CA LEU A 67 -3.39 -5.99 9.39
C LEU A 67 -2.92 -5.09 10.54
N GLY A 68 -1.61 -4.95 10.70
CA GLY A 68 -0.98 -4.08 11.70
C GLY A 68 0.04 -3.12 11.08
N VAL A 69 0.55 -2.20 11.89
CA VAL A 69 1.69 -1.33 11.54
C VAL A 69 2.75 -1.45 12.63
N LEU A 70 3.99 -1.68 12.24
CA LEU A 70 5.14 -1.77 13.14
C LEU A 70 5.92 -0.45 13.20
N ASP A 71 6.15 0.18 12.05
CA ASP A 71 6.86 1.45 11.95
C ASP A 71 6.02 2.46 11.14
N HIS A 72 5.69 3.59 11.77
CA HIS A 72 4.89 4.67 11.19
C HIS A 72 5.72 5.73 10.45
N THR A 73 7.05 5.60 10.43
CA THR A 73 7.98 6.57 9.83
C THR A 73 8.08 6.42 8.29
N HIS A 74 9.13 6.99 7.69
CA HIS A 74 9.47 6.79 6.28
C HIS A 74 10.01 5.38 5.98
N HIS A 75 10.33 4.59 7.00
CA HIS A 75 10.67 3.18 6.87
C HIS A 75 9.45 2.29 7.12
N PHE A 76 8.31 2.68 6.54
CA PHE A 76 7.04 2.05 6.84
C PHE A 76 7.06 0.52 6.72
N VAL A 77 6.79 -0.14 7.84
CA VAL A 77 6.63 -1.60 7.94
C VAL A 77 5.22 -1.88 8.42
N PHE A 78 4.47 -2.65 7.63
CA PHE A 78 3.15 -3.15 8.02
C PHE A 78 3.23 -4.64 8.32
N LEU A 79 2.27 -5.14 9.08
CA LEU A 79 2.22 -6.53 9.53
C LEU A 79 1.05 -7.24 8.87
N ILE A 80 1.29 -8.43 8.35
CA ILE A 80 0.26 -9.40 8.00
C ILE A 80 0.29 -10.48 9.06
N ASP A 81 -0.59 -10.36 10.06
CA ASP A 81 -0.73 -11.30 11.18
C ASP A 81 0.61 -11.59 11.87
N GLY A 82 1.31 -10.51 12.21
CA GLY A 82 2.64 -10.55 12.83
C GLY A 82 3.81 -10.57 11.85
N VAL A 83 3.63 -10.99 10.59
CA VAL A 83 4.71 -11.03 9.59
C VAL A 83 5.02 -9.63 9.06
N PRO A 84 6.24 -9.11 9.23
CA PRO A 84 6.61 -7.78 8.73
C PRO A 84 6.79 -7.77 7.22
N VAL A 85 6.14 -6.83 6.56
CA VAL A 85 6.17 -6.63 5.11
C VAL A 85 6.42 -5.15 4.80
N ARG A 86 7.24 -4.91 3.77
CA ARG A 86 7.49 -3.57 3.22
C ARG A 86 7.11 -3.52 1.76
N PHE A 87 6.91 -2.32 1.22
CA PHE A 87 6.65 -2.14 -0.20
C PHE A 87 7.62 -1.17 -0.83
N PHE A 88 7.84 -1.31 -2.13
CA PHE A 88 8.65 -0.39 -2.93
C PHE A 88 8.10 -0.27 -4.34
N ARG A 89 8.44 0.81 -5.04
CA ARG A 89 8.27 0.92 -6.49
C ARG A 89 9.55 0.47 -7.16
N GLY A 90 9.45 -0.41 -8.14
CA GLY A 90 10.59 -0.89 -8.92
C GLY A 90 10.31 -2.24 -9.56
N ASP A 91 11.29 -2.72 -10.30
CA ASP A 91 11.28 -4.06 -10.89
C ASP A 91 11.32 -5.12 -9.79
N ALA A 92 10.40 -6.09 -9.86
CA ALA A 92 10.37 -7.20 -8.93
C ALA A 92 11.49 -8.22 -9.16
N GLU A 93 12.00 -8.32 -10.41
CA GLU A 93 13.07 -9.21 -10.81
C GLU A 93 14.44 -8.64 -10.42
N GLU A 94 14.56 -7.30 -10.37
CA GLU A 94 15.79 -6.58 -10.02
C GLU A 94 15.61 -5.66 -8.80
N PRO A 95 15.42 -6.20 -7.58
CA PRO A 95 15.26 -5.39 -6.38
C PRO A 95 16.57 -4.64 -6.04
N SER A 96 16.45 -3.33 -5.84
CA SER A 96 17.62 -2.48 -5.48
C SER A 96 18.24 -2.86 -4.14
N LYS A 97 19.54 -2.57 -3.93
CA LYS A 97 20.22 -2.73 -2.63
C LYS A 97 19.50 -2.05 -1.46
N ARG A 98 18.77 -0.95 -1.71
CA ARG A 98 17.96 -0.26 -0.70
C ARG A 98 16.75 -1.10 -0.26
N THR A 99 16.17 -1.85 -1.19
CA THR A 99 15.06 -2.79 -0.93
C THR A 99 15.53 -4.00 -0.11
N LEU A 100 16.78 -4.42 -0.32
CA LEU A 100 17.44 -5.52 0.40
C LEU A 100 17.88 -5.16 1.83
N ARG A 101 17.77 -3.89 2.26
CA ARG A 101 18.10 -3.52 3.63
C ARG A 101 16.97 -3.90 4.58
N GLN A 102 17.20 -4.90 5.42
CA GLN A 102 16.38 -5.22 6.58
C GLN A 102 16.72 -4.27 7.76
N GLN A 103 15.70 -3.83 8.50
CA GLN A 103 15.91 -3.09 9.75
C GLN A 103 15.91 -4.04 10.95
N GLY A 104 16.59 -3.67 12.03
CA GLY A 104 16.63 -4.48 13.26
C GLY A 104 15.25 -4.77 13.86
N SER A 105 14.34 -3.79 13.82
CA SER A 105 12.94 -3.97 14.23
C SER A 105 12.18 -4.96 13.35
N GLU A 106 12.45 -4.95 12.04
CA GLU A 106 11.87 -5.89 11.07
C GLU A 106 12.35 -7.32 11.36
N ALA A 107 13.65 -7.50 11.58
CA ALA A 107 14.24 -8.80 11.91
C ALA A 107 13.70 -9.35 13.23
N GLN A 108 13.62 -8.50 14.26
CA GLN A 108 13.10 -8.89 15.57
C GLN A 108 11.62 -9.30 15.49
N GLN A 109 10.80 -8.54 14.78
CA GLN A 109 9.39 -8.86 14.59
C GLN A 109 9.19 -10.15 13.80
N LEU A 110 10.02 -10.40 12.79
CA LEU A 110 9.96 -11.61 12.00
C LEU A 110 10.33 -12.85 12.81
N ALA A 111 11.36 -12.75 13.66
CA ALA A 111 11.74 -13.82 14.59
C ALA A 111 10.60 -14.15 15.57
N LEU A 112 9.84 -13.15 16.03
CA LEU A 112 8.63 -13.39 16.84
C LEU A 112 7.53 -14.10 16.06
N ALA A 113 7.35 -13.77 14.77
CA ALA A 113 6.29 -14.34 13.93
C ALA A 113 6.57 -15.80 13.52
N LEU A 114 7.81 -16.10 13.13
CA LEU A 114 8.22 -17.43 12.67
C LEU A 114 8.65 -18.38 13.81
N GLY A 115 8.76 -17.85 15.04
CA GLY A 115 9.42 -18.52 16.15
C GLY A 115 10.95 -18.52 15.99
N ASP A 116 11.67 -18.96 17.03
CA ASP A 116 13.15 -19.03 17.10
C ASP A 116 13.75 -20.10 16.14
N ALA A 117 13.01 -20.44 15.08
CA ALA A 117 13.41 -21.37 14.05
C ALA A 117 14.40 -20.71 13.08
N VAL A 118 15.38 -21.51 12.66
CA VAL A 118 16.44 -21.22 11.66
C VAL A 118 15.92 -20.59 10.35
N GLY A 119 14.60 -20.59 10.09
CA GLY A 119 13.97 -20.00 8.90
C GLY A 119 13.73 -18.49 8.93
N ALA A 120 13.79 -17.82 10.09
CA ALA A 120 13.56 -16.38 10.21
C ALA A 120 14.78 -15.52 9.83
N ASP A 121 15.99 -16.08 9.96
CA ASP A 121 17.21 -15.30 9.85
C ASP A 121 17.42 -14.74 8.43
N GLY A 122 17.51 -13.42 8.34
CA GLY A 122 17.69 -12.69 7.09
C GLY A 122 16.52 -12.74 6.09
N LEU A 123 15.35 -13.30 6.43
CA LEU A 123 14.19 -13.32 5.55
C LEU A 123 13.53 -11.94 5.49
N MET A 124 13.13 -11.50 4.30
CA MET A 124 12.55 -10.19 4.04
C MET A 124 11.34 -10.32 3.11
N CYS A 125 10.17 -9.96 3.60
CA CYS A 125 8.95 -9.92 2.79
C CYS A 125 8.75 -8.54 2.17
N ARG A 126 8.62 -8.49 0.84
CA ARG A 126 8.43 -7.24 0.08
C ARG A 126 7.23 -7.35 -0.87
N LEU A 127 6.55 -6.23 -1.08
CA LEU A 127 5.64 -6.03 -2.21
C LEU A 127 6.29 -5.05 -3.20
N ALA A 128 6.68 -5.55 -4.37
CA ALA A 128 7.13 -4.74 -5.49
C ALA A 128 5.91 -4.20 -6.24
N VAL A 129 5.83 -2.88 -6.40
CA VAL A 129 4.79 -2.21 -7.19
C VAL A 129 5.42 -1.77 -8.51
N GLU A 130 5.08 -2.48 -9.58
CA GLU A 130 5.52 -2.20 -10.93
C GLU A 130 4.53 -1.27 -11.62
N THR A 131 5.08 -0.42 -12.50
CA THR A 131 4.35 0.73 -13.02
C THR A 131 4.69 0.95 -14.48
N GLY A 132 3.69 1.22 -15.30
CA GLY A 132 3.90 1.59 -16.71
C GLY A 132 4.38 3.03 -16.89
N GLU A 133 4.49 3.45 -18.14
CA GLU A 133 4.98 4.77 -18.52
C GLU A 133 4.09 5.91 -18.01
N GLY A 134 2.77 5.72 -18.01
CA GLY A 134 1.80 6.67 -17.47
C GLY A 134 1.76 6.69 -15.93
N GLY A 135 2.55 5.83 -15.28
CA GLY A 135 2.60 5.69 -13.85
C GLY A 135 1.47 4.83 -13.28
N GLU A 136 0.57 4.27 -14.09
CA GLU A 136 -0.39 3.26 -13.67
C GLU A 136 0.31 2.03 -13.10
N VAL A 137 -0.36 1.32 -12.19
CA VAL A 137 0.14 0.07 -11.63
C VAL A 137 -0.11 -1.04 -12.64
N THR A 138 0.95 -1.71 -13.09
CA THR A 138 0.85 -2.83 -14.03
C THR A 138 0.79 -4.17 -13.32
N ARG A 139 1.55 -4.31 -12.22
CA ARG A 139 1.64 -5.53 -11.43
C ARG A 139 2.04 -5.21 -9.99
N VAL A 140 1.61 -6.05 -9.06
CA VAL A 140 2.19 -6.12 -7.71
C VAL A 140 2.73 -7.52 -7.50
N VAL A 141 3.97 -7.64 -7.05
CA VAL A 141 4.64 -8.93 -6.83
C VAL A 141 5.04 -9.05 -5.37
N PHE A 142 4.68 -10.16 -4.74
CA PHE A 142 5.23 -10.55 -3.46
C PHE A 142 6.59 -11.20 -3.66
N LEU A 143 7.57 -10.70 -2.91
CA LEU A 143 8.93 -11.21 -2.86
C LEU A 143 9.25 -11.67 -1.46
N ALA A 144 9.80 -12.86 -1.33
CA ALA A 144 10.54 -13.27 -0.15
C ALA A 144 12.01 -13.36 -0.53
N LEU A 145 12.83 -12.57 0.17
CA LEU A 145 14.26 -12.43 -0.11
C LEU A 145 15.03 -12.86 1.13
N ARG A 146 16.18 -13.53 0.98
CA ARG A 146 17.05 -13.92 2.10
C ARG A 146 18.44 -13.33 1.97
N GLY A 147 18.95 -12.84 3.11
CA GLY A 147 20.33 -12.39 3.24
C GLY A 147 20.61 -11.06 2.53
N GLU A 148 21.86 -10.59 2.64
CA GLU A 148 22.27 -9.27 2.14
C GLU A 148 22.31 -9.19 0.60
N GLU A 149 22.55 -10.32 -0.06
CA GLU A 149 22.53 -10.42 -1.53
C GLU A 149 21.11 -10.52 -2.10
N GLY A 150 20.10 -10.70 -1.24
CA GLY A 150 18.70 -10.74 -1.66
C GLY A 150 18.34 -12.00 -2.44
N GLN A 151 18.83 -13.16 -2.00
CA GLN A 151 18.49 -14.43 -2.63
C GLN A 151 16.97 -14.60 -2.65
N MET A 152 16.39 -14.78 -3.83
CA MET A 152 14.95 -14.86 -4.01
C MET A 152 14.44 -16.25 -3.63
N GLU A 153 13.68 -16.33 -2.54
CA GLU A 153 13.02 -17.56 -2.08
C GLU A 153 11.60 -17.70 -2.61
N CYS A 154 10.93 -16.57 -2.83
CA CYS A 154 9.60 -16.55 -3.40
C CYS A 154 9.44 -15.34 -4.31
N PHE A 155 8.92 -15.60 -5.50
CA PHE A 155 8.42 -14.61 -6.44
C PHE A 155 6.98 -14.99 -6.77
N TRP A 156 6.03 -14.15 -6.38
CA TRP A 156 4.63 -14.46 -6.55
C TRP A 156 3.83 -13.24 -7.00
N PRO A 157 3.37 -13.20 -8.28
CA PRO A 157 2.49 -12.15 -8.77
C PRO A 157 1.16 -12.16 -8.00
N VAL A 158 0.83 -11.03 -7.38
CA VAL A 158 -0.38 -10.91 -6.56
C VAL A 158 -1.59 -10.66 -7.48
N PRO A 159 -2.66 -11.47 -7.39
CA PRO A 159 -3.89 -11.22 -8.14
C PRO A 159 -4.53 -9.90 -7.71
N LEU A 160 -4.58 -8.95 -8.63
CA LEU A 160 -5.35 -7.71 -8.55
C LEU A 160 -6.55 -7.91 -9.47
N GLY A 161 -7.74 -8.17 -8.94
CA GLY A 161 -8.92 -8.38 -9.78
C GLY A 161 -9.14 -7.19 -10.74
N ASN A 162 -9.67 -7.47 -11.95
CA ASN A 162 -9.84 -6.45 -12.99
C ASN A 162 -10.68 -5.24 -12.54
N GLU A 163 -11.62 -5.41 -11.60
CA GLU A 163 -12.49 -4.32 -11.13
C GLU A 163 -11.78 -3.32 -10.19
N ASP A 164 -10.65 -3.71 -9.58
CA ASP A 164 -9.95 -2.89 -8.58
C ASP A 164 -9.00 -1.85 -9.17
N LEU A 165 -8.57 -2.04 -10.42
CA LEU A 165 -7.69 -1.11 -11.15
C LEU A 165 -8.45 0.13 -11.63
N PHE A 166 -9.77 0.04 -11.80
CA PHE A 166 -10.62 1.07 -12.39
C PHE A 166 -11.58 1.75 -11.41
N GLY A 167 -11.39 1.55 -10.10
CA GLY A 167 -12.27 2.11 -9.07
C GLY A 167 -12.28 3.64 -9.08
N VAL A 168 -13.21 4.22 -9.85
CA VAL A 168 -13.52 5.65 -9.95
C VAL A 168 -13.54 6.30 -8.57
N GLY A 169 -12.90 7.46 -8.46
CA GLY A 169 -12.90 8.29 -7.27
C GLY A 169 -14.30 8.76 -6.92
N GLY A 170 -15.01 8.02 -6.07
CA GLY A 170 -16.14 8.54 -5.30
C GLY A 170 -15.61 9.51 -4.26
N ARG A 171 -15.50 10.80 -4.64
CA ARG A 171 -15.31 11.88 -3.67
C ARG A 171 -16.58 11.98 -2.83
N ASN A 172 -16.37 12.12 -1.53
CA ASN A 172 -17.39 12.30 -0.51
C ASN A 172 -18.52 13.21 -0.98
N ALA A 173 -19.76 12.73 -0.87
CA ALA A 173 -20.94 13.58 -0.87
C ALA A 173 -20.79 14.59 0.28
N GLY A 174 -20.55 15.85 -0.06
CA GLY A 174 -20.62 16.95 0.88
C GLY A 174 -22.04 17.07 1.41
N THR A 175 -22.24 16.71 2.67
CA THR A 175 -23.45 17.03 3.41
C THR A 175 -23.45 18.51 3.77
N GLY A 176 -24.52 19.21 3.37
CA GLY A 176 -25.08 20.35 4.10
C GLY A 176 -24.85 21.74 3.53
N LEU A 177 -25.87 22.29 2.84
CA LEU A 177 -26.83 23.23 3.43
C LEU A 177 -27.95 23.52 2.41
N PRO A 178 -29.25 23.44 2.80
CA PRO A 178 -30.32 23.94 1.94
C PRO A 178 -30.22 25.47 1.77
N PRO A 179 -30.68 26.02 0.63
CA PRO A 179 -30.65 27.46 0.40
C PRO A 179 -31.53 28.21 1.43
N PRO A 180 -31.17 29.45 1.80
CA PRO A 180 -31.96 30.21 2.76
C PRO A 180 -33.38 30.45 2.23
N LEU A 181 -34.38 30.23 3.09
CA LEU A 181 -35.76 30.64 2.82
C LEU A 181 -35.78 32.14 2.55
N ALA A 182 -36.13 32.54 1.33
CA ALA A 182 -36.46 33.92 1.03
C ALA A 182 -37.66 34.32 1.90
N ALA A 183 -37.47 35.29 2.79
CA ALA A 183 -38.52 35.88 3.59
C ALA A 183 -39.60 36.45 2.66
N ALA A 184 -40.83 35.99 2.83
CA ALA A 184 -42.00 36.54 2.15
C ALA A 184 -42.15 38.03 2.52
N LEU A 185 -42.04 38.90 1.51
CA LEU A 185 -42.41 40.31 1.63
C LEU A 185 -43.94 40.40 1.82
N PRO A 186 -44.45 41.14 2.81
CA PRO A 186 -45.89 41.35 2.92
C PRO A 186 -46.38 42.22 1.75
N ARG A 187 -47.41 41.74 1.05
CA ARG A 187 -48.15 42.55 0.07
C ARG A 187 -48.75 43.74 0.80
N ARG A 188 -48.27 44.95 0.51
CA ARG A 188 -49.00 46.18 0.84
C ARG A 188 -50.20 46.27 -0.09
N GLY A 189 -51.38 46.30 0.50
CA GLY A 189 -52.62 46.59 -0.19
C GLY A 189 -52.65 48.01 -0.74
N GLY A 190 -53.27 48.14 -1.90
CA GLY A 190 -53.82 49.35 -2.49
C GLY A 190 -55.17 48.97 -3.11
#